data_AF-A0A661CQW0-F1
#
_entry.id   AF-A0A661CQW0-F1
#
_cell.length_a   1.000
_cell.length_b   1.000
_cell.length_c   1.000
_cell.angle_alpha   90.00
_cell.angle_beta   90.00
_cell.angle_gamma   90.00
#
_symmetry.space_group_name_H-M   'P 1'
#
loop_
_entity.id
_entity.type
_entity.pdbx_description
1 polymer ?
#
loop_
_entity_poly.entity_id
_entity_poly.type
_entity_poly.pdbx_seq_one_letter_code
_entity_poly.pdbx_strand_id
1 'polypeptide(L)' 'MSGLKTAFGIQSSWQPLKQKWEATTSVWNDPVSREFEENFMVPLAAQINQTQNALEELANIIAQAKRNVR' A
#
# COMPACT_ATOMS: atom_id res chain seq x y z
N MET A 1 -12.29 -12.03 -9.15
CA MET A 1 -12.20 -10.56 -9.28
C MET A 1 -12.28 -9.81 -7.95
N SER A 2 -12.60 -10.43 -6.80
CA SER A 2 -12.71 -9.70 -5.52
C SER A 2 -11.37 -9.26 -4.91
N GLY A 3 -10.33 -10.10 -4.93
CA GLY A 3 -9.02 -9.78 -4.32
C GLY A 3 -8.27 -8.62 -5.00
N LEU A 4 -8.39 -8.51 -6.34
CA LEU A 4 -7.81 -7.39 -7.10
C LEU A 4 -8.46 -6.04 -6.75
N LYS A 5 -9.76 -6.02 -6.41
CA LYS A 5 -10.43 -4.79 -5.97
C LYS A 5 -9.92 -4.34 -4.60
N THR A 6 -9.64 -5.27 -3.70
CA THR A 6 -9.09 -4.95 -2.38
C THR A 6 -7.65 -4.43 -2.47
N ALA A 7 -6.79 -5.06 -3.28
CA ALA A 7 -5.43 -4.58 -3.53
C ALA A 7 -5.43 -3.17 -4.14
N PHE A 8 -6.29 -2.93 -5.13
CA PHE A 8 -6.48 -1.62 -5.73
C PHE A 8 -7.02 -0.60 -4.71
N GLY A 9 -7.93 -1.01 -3.82
CA GLY A 9 -8.48 -0.17 -2.76
C GLY A 9 -7.40 0.33 -1.79
N ILE A 10 -6.48 -0.54 -1.38
CA ILE A 10 -5.38 -0.19 -0.49
C ILE A 10 -4.45 0.84 -1.16
N GLN A 11 -4.02 0.59 -2.39
CA GLN A 11 -3.14 1.52 -3.12
C GLN A 11 -3.83 2.87 -3.40
N SER A 12 -5.13 2.84 -3.72
CA SER A 12 -5.90 4.07 -3.98
C SER A 12 -6.10 4.93 -2.73
N SER A 13 -6.07 4.32 -1.54
CA SER A 13 -6.16 5.03 -0.25
C SER A 13 -4.80 5.53 0.23
N TRP A 14 -3.72 4.82 -0.12
CA TRP A 14 -2.35 5.18 0.23
C TRP A 14 -1.85 6.42 -0.52
N GLN A 15 -2.14 6.54 -1.82
CA GLN A 15 -1.67 7.66 -2.65
C GLN A 15 -2.08 9.05 -2.11
N PRO A 16 -3.36 9.30 -1.75
CA PRO A 16 -3.77 10.58 -1.16
C PRO A 16 -3.05 10.89 0.16
N LEU A 17 -2.82 9.87 1.00
CA LEU A 17 -2.09 10.05 2.27
C LEU A 17 -0.65 10.48 2.01
N LYS A 18 0.04 9.82 1.08
CA LYS A 18 1.41 10.17 0.68
C LYS A 18 1.49 11.61 0.16
N GLN A 19 0.59 12.01 -0.74
CA GLN A 19 0.54 13.38 -1.26
C GLN A 19 0.30 14.40 -0.15
N LYS A 20 -0.60 14.10 0.79
CA LYS A 20 -0.88 14.99 1.91
C LYS A 20 0.32 15.11 2.86
N TRP A 21 1.06 14.02 3.06
CA TRP A 21 2.31 14.04 3.83
C TRP A 21 3.40 14.88 3.15
N GLU A 22 3.60 14.73 1.84
CA GLU A 22 4.53 15.54 1.04
C GLU A 22 4.18 17.04 1.12
N ALA A 23 2.89 17.38 1.00
CA ALA A 23 2.44 18.76 1.16
C ALA A 23 2.66 19.27 2.59
N THR A 24 2.44 18.43 3.60
CA THR A 24 2.64 18.80 5.01
C THR A 24 4.12 19.07 5.29
N THR A 25 5.02 18.20 4.83
CA THR A 25 6.46 18.35 5.04
C THR A 25 7.08 19.51 4.27
N SER A 26 6.42 20.02 3.23
CA SER A 26 6.83 21.24 2.54
C SER A 26 6.78 22.49 3.44
N VAL A 27 5.94 22.48 4.48
CA VAL A 27 5.80 23.57 5.46
C VAL A 27 6.24 23.18 6.87
N TRP A 28 6.26 21.88 7.18
CA TRP A 28 6.68 21.33 8.46
C TRP A 28 7.86 20.36 8.26
N ASN A 29 9.09 20.89 8.27
CA ASN A 29 10.34 20.14 8.02
C ASN A 29 11.33 20.27 9.20
N ASP A 30 10.82 20.13 10.42
CA ASP A 30 11.63 20.10 11.63
C ASP A 30 12.06 18.65 11.96
N PRO A 31 12.91 18.43 12.98
CA PRO A 31 13.31 17.08 13.37
C PRO A 31 12.13 16.16 13.76
N VAL A 32 11.03 16.70 14.28
CA VAL A 32 9.84 15.91 14.68
C VAL A 32 9.14 15.35 13.45
N SER A 33 9.02 16.14 12.37
CA SER A 33 8.46 15.68 11.10
C SER A 33 9.26 14.52 10.49
N ARG A 34 10.60 14.57 10.61
CA ARG A 34 11.49 13.51 10.11
C ARG A 34 11.37 12.24 10.94
N GLU A 35 11.33 12.38 12.26
CA GLU A 35 11.08 11.25 13.16
C GLU A 35 9.72 10.60 12.87
N PHE A 36 8.69 11.41 12.59
CA PHE A 36 7.38 10.89 12.19
C PHE A 36 7.45 10.13 10.86
N GLU A 37 8.14 10.67 9.86
CA GLU A 37 8.32 10.00 8.57
C GLU A 37 9.03 8.65 8.72
N GLU A 38 10.13 8.62 9.46
CA GLU A 38 10.93 7.42 9.70
C GLU A 38 10.16 6.36 10.50
N ASN A 39 9.39 6.77 11.52
CA ASN A 39 8.70 5.83 12.40
C ASN A 39 7.36 5.34 11.85
N PHE A 40 6.70 6.12 10.98
CA PHE A 40 5.33 5.81 10.55
C PHE A 40 5.18 5.76 9.03
N MET A 41 5.62 6.78 8.30
CA MET A 41 5.38 6.86 6.85
C MET A 41 6.20 5.82 6.08
N VAL A 42 7.49 5.66 6.41
CA VAL A 42 8.38 4.68 5.77
C VAL A 42 7.93 3.24 6.05
N PRO A 43 7.67 2.81 7.31
CA PRO A 43 7.18 1.47 7.58
C PRO A 43 5.81 1.18 6.95
N LEU A 44 4.91 2.16 6.96
CA LEU A 44 3.59 2.02 6.34
C LEU A 44 3.71 1.82 4.82
N ALA A 45 4.58 2.58 4.14
CA ALA A 45 4.82 2.39 2.71
C ALA A 45 5.30 0.97 2.39
N ALA A 46 6.21 0.41 3.21
CA ALA A 46 6.69 -0.95 3.05
C ALA A 46 5.57 -1.99 3.25
N GLN A 47 4.73 -1.82 4.29
CA GLN A 47 3.61 -2.71 4.57
C GLN A 47 2.55 -2.70 3.45
N ILE A 48 2.27 -1.53 2.88
CA ILE A 48 1.33 -1.39 1.75
C ILE A 48 1.84 -2.19 0.55
N ASN A 49 3.12 -2.03 0.19
CA ASN A 49 3.72 -2.77 -0.93
C ASN A 49 3.72 -4.30 -0.68
N GLN A 50 4.09 -4.73 0.53
CA GLN A 50 4.06 -6.16 0.90
C GLN A 50 2.64 -6.74 0.81
N THR A 51 1.65 -6.00 1.30
CA THR A 51 0.25 -6.42 1.28
C THR A 51 -0.27 -6.50 -0.16
N GLN A 52 0.09 -5.55 -1.02
CA GLN A 52 -0.29 -5.59 -2.43
C GLN A 52 0.28 -6.83 -3.12
N ASN A 53 1.56 -7.12 -2.93
CA ASN A 53 2.21 -8.29 -3.52
C ASN A 53 1.55 -9.60 -3.05
N ALA A 54 1.25 -9.72 -1.76
CA ALA A 54 0.56 -10.89 -1.22
C ALA A 54 -0.85 -11.07 -1.81
N LEU A 55 -1.60 -9.98 -2.00
CA LEU A 55 -2.92 -10.03 -2.62
C LEU A 55 -2.86 -10.42 -4.11
N GLU A 56 -1.85 -9.96 -4.83
CA GLU A 56 -1.61 -10.34 -6.22
C GLU A 56 -1.26 -11.83 -6.34
N GLU A 57 -0.40 -12.34 -5.46
CA GLU A 57 -0.07 -13.78 -5.39
C GLU A 57 -1.31 -14.64 -5.12
N LEU A 58 -2.12 -14.26 -4.13
CA LEU A 58 -3.38 -14.94 -3.83
C LEU A 58 -4.33 -14.93 -5.02
N ALA A 59 -4.45 -13.81 -5.74
CA ALA A 59 -5.27 -13.72 -6.93
C ALA A 59 -4.78 -14.68 -8.03
N ASN A 60 -3.47 -14.81 -8.21
CA ASN A 60 -2.86 -15.73 -9.17
C ASN A 60 -3.12 -17.20 -8.81
N ILE A 61 -2.98 -17.57 -7.53
CA ILE A 61 -3.27 -18.94 -7.05
C ILE A 61 -4.74 -19.29 -7.28
N ILE A 62 -5.66 -18.38 -6.94
CA ILE A 62 -7.11 -18.59 -7.16
C ILE A 62 -7.41 -18.75 -8.66
N ALA A 63 -6.76 -17.97 -9.52
CA ALA A 63 -6.96 -18.08 -10.97
C ALA A 63 -6.47 -19.42 -11.53
N GLN A 64 -5.34 -19.95 -11.03
CA GLN A 64 -4.82 -21.26 -11.40
C GLN A 64 -5.75 -22.39 -10.93
N ALA A 65 -6.19 -22.34 -9.66
CA ALA A 65 -7.12 -23.34 -9.11
C ALA A 65 -8.42 -23.42 -9.94
N LYS A 66 -8.96 -22.26 -10.36
CA LYS A 66 -10.15 -22.22 -11.23
C LYS A 66 -9.93 -22.82 -12.63
N ARG A 67 -8.71 -22.80 -13.16
CA ARG A 67 -8.38 -23.40 -14.45
C ARG A 67 -8.25 -24.93 -14.36
N ASN A 68 -7.76 -25.44 -13.24
CA ASN A 68 -7.55 -26.88 -13.03
C ASN A 68 -8.82 -27.66 -12.67
N VAL A 69 -9.92 -26.97 -12.32
CA VAL A 69 -11.24 -27.57 -12.01
C VAL A 69 -12.13 -27.64 -13.27
N ARG A 70 -11.59 -27.39 -14.47
CA ARG A 70 -12.28 -27.60 -15.75
C ARG A 70 -11.88 -28.91 -16.40
#